data_AF-A0A9W9TAJ8-F1
#
_entry.id   AF-A0A9W9TAJ8-F1
#
_cell.length_a   1.000
_cell.length_b   1.000
_cell.length_c   1.000
_cell.angle_alpha   90.00
_cell.angle_beta   90.00
_cell.angle_gamma   90.00
#
_symmetry.space_group_name_H-M   'P 1'
#
loop_
_entity.id
_entity.type
_entity.pdbx_description
1 polymer ?
#
loop_
_entity_poly.entity_id
_entity_poly.type
_entity_poly.pdbx_seq_one_letter_code
_entity_poly.pdbx_strand_id
1 'polypeptide(L)'
;MALRIGPQDILQGRLPPLEEGPYKTSSSALHDLKFIGPLREWPCFFQEVASTYNAQKWNETTLGHKTGDPSAPIPELVHTGDEHGVQGRFLQAVGHSVSAALNAQGINLVFADFKCTGTKYSCTPDVVVMQKEGNLRVVWELKVPWVEVHKLHQLIKDEDDFRQVLGQPLKYMRELYQNYGFISTYDETIFLRQRLVDGKWIAEFSPIVSSETTFAENAPIYAPVVSAKQCFFHVAIAATGPQGPVNDTRCSK
;
A
#
# COMPACT_ATOMS: atom_id res chain seq x y z
N MET A 1 -10.22 -20.28 -24.92
CA MET A 1 -11.42 -19.58 -24.41
C MET A 1 -10.95 -18.47 -23.49
N ALA A 2 -11.46 -17.24 -23.64
CA ALA A 2 -11.11 -16.13 -22.75
C ALA A 2 -12.05 -16.16 -21.53
N LEU A 3 -11.47 -16.14 -20.33
CA LEU A 3 -12.18 -16.03 -19.06
C LEU A 3 -12.46 -14.56 -18.76
N ARG A 4 -13.63 -14.30 -18.16
CA ARG A 4 -13.98 -12.97 -17.65
C ARG A 4 -13.21 -12.73 -16.36
N ILE A 5 -12.72 -11.51 -16.20
CA ILE A 5 -12.03 -11.06 -15.00
C ILE A 5 -12.93 -10.04 -14.31
N GLY A 6 -13.39 -10.37 -13.11
CA GLY A 6 -14.17 -9.50 -12.24
C GLY A 6 -13.31 -8.77 -11.19
N PRO A 7 -13.93 -7.90 -10.37
CA PRO A 7 -13.23 -7.20 -9.28
C PRO A 7 -12.59 -8.16 -8.27
N GLN A 8 -13.24 -9.29 -8.02
CA GLN A 8 -12.74 -10.32 -7.10
C GLN A 8 -11.41 -10.92 -7.61
N ASP A 9 -11.37 -11.32 -8.88
CA ASP A 9 -10.23 -12.00 -9.50
C ASP A 9 -8.98 -11.10 -9.54
N ILE A 10 -9.17 -9.81 -9.87
CA ILE A 10 -8.07 -8.83 -9.97
C ILE A 10 -7.32 -8.71 -8.65
N LEU A 11 -8.04 -8.76 -7.52
CA LEU A 11 -7.46 -8.63 -6.20
C LEU A 11 -6.75 -9.89 -5.73
N GLN A 12 -7.07 -11.09 -6.24
CA GLN A 12 -6.47 -12.34 -5.74
C GLN A 12 -5.04 -12.56 -6.23
N GLY A 13 -4.73 -12.11 -7.44
CA GLY A 13 -3.42 -12.34 -8.06
C GLY A 13 -2.31 -11.52 -7.43
N ARG A 14 -1.10 -12.11 -7.37
CA ARG A 14 0.15 -11.42 -7.03
C ARG A 14 0.46 -10.25 -7.97
N LEU A 15 1.42 -9.40 -7.61
CA LEU A 15 1.94 -8.37 -8.52
C LEU A 15 2.81 -9.04 -9.60
N PRO A 16 2.90 -8.46 -10.81
CA PRO A 16 3.98 -8.80 -11.74
C PRO A 16 5.33 -8.59 -11.04
N PRO A 17 6.36 -9.42 -11.28
CA PRO A 17 7.69 -9.14 -10.77
C PRO A 17 8.23 -7.84 -11.39
N LEU A 18 9.03 -7.09 -10.63
CA LEU A 18 9.69 -5.90 -11.14
C LEU A 18 10.91 -6.32 -11.98
N GLU A 19 10.96 -5.94 -13.25
CA GLU A 19 12.14 -6.18 -14.09
C GLU A 19 13.17 -5.07 -13.84
N GLU A 20 14.23 -5.40 -13.13
CA GLU A 20 15.32 -4.45 -12.87
C GLU A 20 16.15 -4.19 -14.13
N GLY A 21 16.49 -2.93 -14.37
CA GLY A 21 17.40 -2.55 -15.45
C GLY A 21 18.89 -2.81 -15.09
N PRO A 22 19.76 -2.96 -16.10
CA PRO A 22 21.21 -3.09 -15.88
C PRO A 22 21.86 -1.82 -15.30
N TYR A 23 21.20 -0.67 -15.44
CA TYR A 23 21.60 0.60 -14.84
C TYR A 23 20.50 1.06 -13.89
N LYS A 24 20.85 1.28 -12.63
CA LYS A 24 19.89 1.60 -11.58
C LYS A 24 20.45 2.49 -10.49
N THR A 25 19.58 3.22 -9.80
CA THR A 25 19.91 4.04 -8.63
C THR A 25 20.68 3.20 -7.62
N SER A 26 21.78 3.74 -7.11
CA SER A 26 22.62 3.10 -6.08
C SER A 26 22.62 3.86 -4.75
N SER A 27 22.11 5.09 -4.73
CA SER A 27 21.99 5.92 -3.54
C SER A 27 20.72 5.63 -2.75
N SER A 28 20.78 5.84 -1.44
CA SER A 28 19.60 5.80 -0.58
C SER A 28 18.76 7.07 -0.74
N ALA A 29 17.45 6.90 -0.80
CA ALA A 29 16.46 7.98 -0.73
C ALA A 29 15.82 8.07 0.67
N LEU A 30 16.37 7.38 1.68
CA LEU A 30 15.90 7.52 3.05
C LEU A 30 16.33 8.87 3.62
N HIS A 31 15.37 9.52 4.27
CA HIS A 31 15.63 10.77 4.97
C HIS A 31 16.27 10.51 6.33
N ASP A 32 17.09 11.45 6.78
CA ASP A 32 17.50 11.56 8.17
C ASP A 32 16.33 12.09 9.01
N LEU A 33 15.36 11.20 9.21
CA LEU A 33 14.08 11.49 9.85
C LEU A 33 13.59 10.24 10.56
N LYS A 34 13.50 10.31 11.90
CA LYS A 34 13.08 9.17 12.72
C LYS A 34 11.71 9.41 13.36
N PHE A 35 10.85 8.40 13.32
CA PHE A 35 9.61 8.41 14.09
C PHE A 35 9.88 8.05 15.57
N ILE A 36 9.57 8.99 16.48
CA ILE A 36 9.85 8.80 17.92
C ILE A 36 8.58 8.58 18.76
N GLY A 37 7.41 8.51 18.13
CA GLY A 37 6.15 8.22 18.83
C GLY A 37 5.99 6.74 19.20
N PRO A 38 4.93 6.40 19.95
CA PRO A 38 4.56 5.01 20.23
C PRO A 38 4.32 4.23 18.94
N LEU A 39 4.99 3.10 18.80
CA LEU A 39 4.93 2.21 17.64
C LEU A 39 4.61 0.80 18.13
N ARG A 40 3.69 0.10 17.46
CA ARG A 40 3.40 -1.32 17.73
C ARG A 40 2.88 -2.04 16.48
N GLU A 41 2.87 -3.36 16.51
CA GLU A 41 2.24 -4.13 15.43
C GLU A 41 0.74 -3.86 15.34
N TRP A 42 0.20 -3.91 14.13
CA TRP A 42 -1.22 -3.92 13.84
C TRP A 42 -1.75 -5.32 14.12
N PRO A 43 -2.45 -5.54 15.25
CA PRO A 43 -2.92 -6.87 15.62
C PRO A 43 -3.97 -7.37 14.62
N CYS A 44 -3.88 -8.65 14.26
CA CYS A 44 -4.86 -9.33 13.40
C CYS A 44 -5.01 -8.74 11.99
N PHE A 45 -3.99 -8.04 11.46
CA PHE A 45 -4.06 -7.37 10.15
C PHE A 45 -4.57 -8.29 9.03
N PHE A 46 -3.97 -9.47 8.84
CA PHE A 46 -4.39 -10.38 7.76
C PHE A 46 -5.81 -10.93 7.95
N GLN A 47 -6.25 -11.12 9.19
CA GLN A 47 -7.63 -11.51 9.50
C GLN A 47 -8.60 -10.37 9.20
N GLU A 48 -8.24 -9.12 9.48
CA GLU A 48 -9.03 -7.93 9.13
C GLU A 48 -9.16 -7.78 7.59
N VAL A 49 -8.06 -8.00 6.86
CA VAL A 49 -8.04 -8.01 5.38
C VAL A 49 -8.96 -9.11 4.83
N ALA A 50 -8.79 -10.35 5.29
CA ALA A 50 -9.61 -11.48 4.87
C ALA A 50 -11.09 -11.26 5.19
N SER A 51 -11.41 -10.74 6.37
CA SER A 51 -12.79 -10.41 6.77
C SER A 51 -13.40 -9.34 5.87
N THR A 52 -12.63 -8.29 5.54
CA THR A 52 -13.09 -7.22 4.64
C THR A 52 -13.39 -7.75 3.25
N TYR A 53 -12.51 -8.62 2.74
CA TYR A 53 -12.66 -9.26 1.44
C TYR A 53 -13.87 -10.21 1.40
N ASN A 54 -14.02 -11.07 2.40
CA ASN A 54 -15.11 -12.05 2.49
C ASN A 54 -16.48 -11.41 2.75
N ALA A 55 -16.50 -10.24 3.40
CA ALA A 55 -17.73 -9.48 3.61
C ALA A 55 -18.23 -8.76 2.35
N GLN A 56 -17.42 -8.67 1.27
CA GLN A 56 -17.85 -8.03 0.04
C GLN A 56 -18.88 -8.90 -0.69
N LYS A 57 -19.98 -8.26 -1.10
CA LYS A 57 -20.82 -8.79 -2.19
C LYS A 57 -20.24 -8.29 -3.51
N TRP A 58 -19.43 -9.13 -4.15
CA TRP A 58 -18.74 -8.78 -5.39
C TRP A 58 -19.72 -8.53 -6.54
N ASN A 59 -19.50 -7.45 -7.27
CA ASN A 59 -20.25 -7.11 -8.49
C ASN A 59 -19.80 -8.00 -9.66
N GLU A 60 -20.73 -8.44 -10.50
CA GLU A 60 -20.47 -9.26 -11.70
C GLU A 60 -19.91 -8.46 -12.89
N THR A 61 -19.53 -7.19 -12.65
CA THR A 61 -18.92 -6.33 -13.66
C THR A 61 -17.66 -6.97 -14.22
N THR A 62 -17.61 -7.13 -15.55
CA THR A 62 -16.42 -7.59 -16.24
C THR A 62 -15.46 -6.42 -16.41
N LEU A 63 -14.29 -6.53 -15.78
CA LEU A 63 -13.21 -5.54 -15.85
C LEU A 63 -12.20 -5.87 -16.94
N GLY A 64 -12.19 -7.11 -17.43
CA GLY A 64 -11.35 -7.52 -18.54
C GLY A 64 -11.57 -8.96 -18.96
N HIS A 65 -10.75 -9.40 -19.91
CA HIS A 65 -10.73 -10.77 -20.39
C HIS A 65 -9.30 -11.29 -20.41
N LYS A 66 -9.12 -12.56 -20.03
CA LYS A 66 -7.81 -13.19 -20.05
C LYS A 66 -7.87 -14.62 -20.56
N THR A 67 -6.85 -15.04 -21.30
CA THR A 67 -6.64 -16.44 -21.66
C THR A 67 -5.69 -17.09 -20.64
N GLY A 68 -5.99 -18.33 -20.24
CA GLY A 68 -5.22 -19.03 -19.19
C GLY A 68 -5.65 -18.63 -17.78
N ASP A 69 -4.75 -18.75 -16.81
CA ASP A 69 -5.02 -18.46 -15.40
C ASP A 69 -5.37 -16.98 -15.16
N PRO A 70 -6.60 -16.66 -14.69
CA PRO A 70 -7.05 -15.32 -14.33
C PRO A 70 -6.14 -14.60 -13.33
N SER A 71 -5.55 -15.34 -12.40
CA SER A 71 -4.79 -14.81 -11.26
C SER A 71 -3.33 -14.50 -11.60
N ALA A 72 -2.80 -15.12 -12.67
CA ALA A 72 -1.43 -14.87 -13.10
C ALA A 72 -1.23 -13.39 -13.53
N PRO A 73 -0.08 -12.77 -13.27
CA PRO A 73 0.22 -11.46 -13.84
C PRO A 73 0.46 -11.54 -15.36
N ILE A 74 0.33 -10.40 -16.05
CA ILE A 74 0.88 -10.24 -17.40
C ILE A 74 2.41 -10.16 -17.25
N PRO A 75 3.21 -10.79 -18.12
CA PRO A 75 4.67 -10.67 -18.07
C PRO A 75 5.12 -9.21 -18.06
N GLU A 76 6.04 -8.86 -17.15
CA GLU A 76 6.64 -7.53 -17.12
C GLU A 76 7.70 -7.43 -18.23
N LEU A 77 7.63 -6.35 -19.00
CA LEU A 77 8.50 -6.09 -20.16
C LEU A 77 9.12 -4.70 -20.08
N VAL A 78 8.91 -3.98 -18.98
CA VAL A 78 9.42 -2.65 -18.72
C VAL A 78 10.52 -2.73 -17.67
N HIS A 79 11.76 -2.47 -18.08
CA HIS A 79 12.87 -2.34 -17.15
C HIS A 79 12.73 -1.09 -16.28
N THR A 80 13.02 -1.25 -14.99
CA THR A 80 12.93 -0.22 -13.97
C THR A 80 14.31 0.04 -13.39
N GLY A 81 14.74 1.30 -13.37
CA GLY A 81 16.07 1.71 -12.92
C GLY A 81 16.07 2.71 -11.77
N ASP A 82 14.93 3.31 -11.44
CA ASP A 82 14.84 4.35 -10.41
C ASP A 82 13.45 4.34 -9.72
N GLU A 83 13.31 5.19 -8.71
CA GLU A 83 12.09 5.39 -7.93
C GLU A 83 10.89 5.77 -8.81
N HIS A 84 11.09 6.53 -9.89
CA HIS A 84 10.01 6.96 -10.77
C HIS A 84 9.46 5.80 -11.60
N GLY A 85 10.34 4.94 -12.12
CA GLY A 85 9.94 3.69 -12.76
C GLY A 85 9.18 2.78 -11.80
N VAL A 86 9.65 2.65 -10.55
CA VAL A 86 8.96 1.90 -9.49
C VAL A 86 7.55 2.47 -9.27
N GLN A 87 7.41 3.79 -9.11
CA GLN A 87 6.11 4.46 -8.96
C GLN A 87 5.18 4.18 -10.15
N GLY A 88 5.68 4.23 -11.37
CA GLY A 88 4.89 3.93 -12.58
C GLY A 88 4.40 2.48 -12.63
N ARG A 89 5.28 1.51 -12.32
CA ARG A 89 4.91 0.09 -12.23
C ARG A 89 3.94 -0.16 -11.09
N PHE A 90 4.16 0.50 -9.96
CA PHE A 90 3.29 0.45 -8.79
C PHE A 90 1.86 0.89 -9.14
N LEU A 91 1.71 2.08 -9.73
CA LEU A 91 0.41 2.62 -10.14
C LEU A 91 -0.27 1.74 -11.19
N GLN A 92 0.47 1.09 -12.07
CA GLN A 92 -0.10 0.15 -13.04
C GLN A 92 -0.56 -1.16 -12.37
N ALA A 93 0.29 -1.80 -11.56
CA ALA A 93 0.01 -3.11 -10.96
C ALA A 93 -1.01 -3.06 -9.81
N VAL A 94 -0.97 -2.00 -9.01
CA VAL A 94 -1.85 -1.81 -7.84
C VAL A 94 -2.81 -0.65 -8.05
N GLY A 95 -2.31 0.54 -8.38
CA GLY A 95 -3.14 1.73 -8.45
C GLY A 95 -4.35 1.55 -9.37
N HIS A 96 -4.11 1.10 -10.60
CA HIS A 96 -5.13 0.84 -11.60
C HIS A 96 -6.02 -0.35 -11.23
N SER A 97 -5.42 -1.46 -10.81
CA SER A 97 -6.12 -2.72 -10.55
C SER A 97 -7.07 -2.61 -9.33
N VAL A 98 -6.58 -2.03 -8.24
CA VAL A 98 -7.37 -1.79 -7.02
C VAL A 98 -8.39 -0.68 -7.25
N SER A 99 -8.06 0.40 -7.98
CA SER A 99 -9.06 1.43 -8.36
C SER A 99 -10.19 0.84 -9.20
N ALA A 100 -9.89 -0.08 -10.12
CA ALA A 100 -10.91 -0.74 -10.93
C ALA A 100 -11.86 -1.58 -10.06
N ALA A 101 -11.32 -2.32 -9.09
CA ALA A 101 -12.13 -3.08 -8.13
C ALA A 101 -12.99 -2.17 -7.24
N LEU A 102 -12.40 -1.09 -6.69
CA LEU A 102 -13.13 -0.09 -5.89
C LEU A 102 -14.27 0.53 -6.71
N ASN A 103 -14.00 0.94 -7.94
CA ASN A 103 -14.99 1.54 -8.83
C ASN A 103 -16.12 0.56 -9.18
N ALA A 104 -15.81 -0.71 -9.46
CA ALA A 104 -16.81 -1.76 -9.72
C ALA A 104 -17.72 -2.03 -8.52
N GLN A 105 -17.18 -1.88 -7.30
CA GLN A 105 -17.93 -1.97 -6.04
C GLN A 105 -18.67 -0.66 -5.69
N GLY A 106 -18.62 0.38 -6.53
CA GLY A 106 -19.27 1.66 -6.26
C GLY A 106 -18.59 2.47 -5.14
N ILE A 107 -17.34 2.15 -4.79
CA ILE A 107 -16.57 2.84 -3.76
C ILE A 107 -15.88 4.04 -4.40
N ASN A 108 -16.18 5.23 -3.89
CA ASN A 108 -15.66 6.50 -4.41
C ASN A 108 -14.23 6.77 -3.93
N LEU A 109 -13.27 5.97 -4.40
CA LEU A 109 -11.85 6.12 -4.15
C LEU A 109 -11.05 5.81 -5.41
N VAL A 110 -9.95 6.53 -5.61
CA VAL A 110 -8.99 6.34 -6.70
C VAL A 110 -7.58 6.53 -6.19
N PHE A 111 -6.63 5.78 -6.76
CA PHE A 111 -5.21 6.04 -6.61
C PHE A 111 -4.81 7.19 -7.54
N ALA A 112 -3.95 8.09 -7.08
CA ALA A 112 -3.56 9.27 -7.81
C ALA A 112 -2.17 9.76 -7.40
N ASP A 113 -1.60 10.64 -8.23
CA ASP A 113 -0.47 11.48 -7.82
C ASP A 113 -0.95 12.52 -6.79
N PHE A 114 -0.10 12.90 -5.84
CA PHE A 114 -0.48 13.83 -4.78
C PHE A 114 -1.01 15.18 -5.30
N LYS A 115 -0.48 15.67 -6.43
CA LYS A 115 -0.89 16.95 -7.03
C LYS A 115 -2.36 16.97 -7.44
N CYS A 116 -2.97 15.82 -7.72
CA CYS A 116 -4.40 15.73 -8.04
C CYS A 116 -5.32 16.14 -6.88
N THR A 117 -4.83 16.15 -5.64
CA THR A 117 -5.62 16.54 -4.46
C THR A 117 -5.88 18.04 -4.36
N GLY A 118 -5.09 18.87 -5.07
CA GLY A 118 -5.11 20.33 -4.91
C GLY A 118 -4.63 20.83 -3.54
N THR A 119 -4.16 19.94 -2.66
CA THR A 119 -3.70 20.27 -1.31
C THR A 119 -2.44 21.13 -1.37
N LYS A 120 -2.45 22.27 -0.69
CA LYS A 120 -1.27 23.13 -0.54
C LYS A 120 -0.34 22.55 0.52
N TYR A 121 0.60 21.73 0.09
CA TYR A 121 1.64 21.13 0.92
C TYR A 121 2.97 21.14 0.17
N SER A 122 4.07 21.36 0.89
CA SER A 122 5.40 21.56 0.29
C SER A 122 6.11 20.27 -0.08
N CYS A 123 5.79 19.16 0.59
CA CYS A 123 6.31 17.84 0.22
C CYS A 123 5.34 17.15 -0.75
N THR A 124 5.79 16.05 -1.37
CA THR A 124 5.00 15.29 -2.34
C THR A 124 5.12 13.81 -1.97
N PRO A 125 4.11 13.21 -1.30
CA PRO A 125 3.98 11.76 -1.24
C PRO A 125 3.98 11.15 -2.65
N ASP A 126 4.60 9.99 -2.82
CA ASP A 126 4.78 9.38 -4.15
C ASP A 126 3.44 8.98 -4.77
N VAL A 127 2.53 8.45 -3.95
CA VAL A 127 1.19 8.05 -4.37
C VAL A 127 0.20 8.41 -3.27
N VAL A 128 -1.05 8.67 -3.63
CA VAL A 128 -2.15 8.84 -2.67
C VAL A 128 -3.38 8.05 -3.07
N VAL A 129 -4.26 7.82 -2.10
CA VAL A 129 -5.67 7.46 -2.36
C VAL A 129 -6.53 8.63 -1.97
N MET A 130 -7.46 9.00 -2.84
CA MET A 130 -8.37 10.11 -2.65
C MET A 130 -9.77 9.76 -3.16
N GLN A 131 -10.76 10.50 -2.67
CA GLN A 131 -12.08 10.51 -3.31
C GLN A 131 -11.98 11.24 -4.66
N LYS A 132 -12.85 10.92 -5.61
CA LYS A 132 -12.80 11.50 -6.96
C LYS A 132 -12.94 13.03 -6.97
N GLU A 133 -13.50 13.60 -5.90
CA GLU A 133 -13.69 15.04 -5.74
C GLU A 133 -12.45 15.80 -5.22
N GLY A 134 -11.35 15.11 -4.88
CA GLY A 134 -10.12 15.76 -4.38
C GLY A 134 -9.70 15.36 -2.97
N ASN A 135 -10.61 14.80 -2.18
CA ASN A 135 -10.38 14.58 -0.74
C ASN A 135 -9.38 13.44 -0.51
N LEU A 136 -8.19 13.79 -0.02
CA LEU A 136 -7.15 12.84 0.38
C LEU A 136 -7.63 11.90 1.50
N ARG A 137 -7.23 10.63 1.41
CA ARG A 137 -7.59 9.55 2.37
C ARG A 137 -6.41 8.69 2.83
N VAL A 138 -5.42 8.48 1.96
CA VAL A 138 -4.22 7.65 2.24
C VAL A 138 -3.01 8.27 1.55
N VAL A 139 -1.83 8.16 2.17
CA VAL A 139 -0.54 8.64 1.62
C VAL A 139 0.49 7.52 1.50
N TRP A 140 1.32 7.55 0.45
CA TRP A 140 2.40 6.59 0.17
C TRP A 140 3.78 7.20 0.20
N GLU A 141 4.73 6.39 0.68
CA GLU A 141 6.14 6.47 0.32
C GLU A 141 6.64 5.19 -0.40
N LEU A 142 7.28 5.34 -1.55
CA LEU A 142 7.91 4.28 -2.33
C LEU A 142 9.44 4.36 -2.26
N LYS A 143 10.09 3.21 -2.29
CA LYS A 143 11.54 3.08 -2.38
C LYS A 143 11.90 2.03 -3.43
N VAL A 144 13.13 2.08 -3.95
CA VAL A 144 13.62 1.02 -4.86
C VAL A 144 13.98 -0.25 -4.07
N PRO A 145 13.68 -1.47 -4.59
CA PRO A 145 13.90 -2.72 -3.85
C PRO A 145 15.35 -3.19 -3.78
N TRP A 146 16.20 -2.76 -4.72
CA TRP A 146 17.57 -3.26 -4.86
C TRP A 146 18.63 -2.52 -4.01
N VAL A 147 18.25 -1.44 -3.32
CA VAL A 147 19.13 -0.75 -2.37
C VAL A 147 18.96 -1.42 -1.00
N GLU A 148 20.05 -1.94 -0.41
CA GLU A 148 19.97 -2.74 0.83
C GLU A 148 19.24 -2.01 1.96
N VAL A 149 19.53 -0.72 2.15
CA VAL A 149 18.90 0.10 3.20
C VAL A 149 17.43 0.41 2.94
N HIS A 150 16.83 -0.08 1.85
CA HIS A 150 15.38 -0.01 1.62
C HIS A 150 14.65 -1.32 1.96
N LYS A 151 15.37 -2.44 2.15
CA LYS A 151 14.76 -3.77 2.34
C LYS A 151 14.05 -3.86 3.69
N LEU A 152 12.73 -3.82 3.67
CA LEU A 152 11.89 -3.71 4.87
C LEU A 152 12.10 -4.90 5.82
N HIS A 153 12.30 -6.12 5.30
CA HIS A 153 12.58 -7.30 6.13
C HIS A 153 13.92 -7.26 6.87
N GLN A 154 14.87 -6.44 6.40
CA GLN A 154 16.13 -6.21 7.12
C GLN A 154 15.90 -5.15 8.19
N LEU A 155 15.30 -4.02 7.80
CA LEU A 155 15.13 -2.84 8.65
C LEU A 155 14.25 -3.14 9.88
N ILE A 156 13.19 -3.95 9.74
CA ILE A 156 12.30 -4.29 10.86
C ILE A 156 13.00 -5.01 12.02
N LYS A 157 14.21 -5.55 11.81
CA LYS A 157 14.98 -6.27 12.83
C LYS A 157 15.72 -5.32 13.78
N ASP A 158 15.92 -4.07 13.38
CA ASP A 158 16.53 -3.02 14.18
C ASP A 158 15.51 -1.89 14.39
N GLU A 159 15.20 -1.57 15.65
CA GLU A 159 14.16 -0.59 15.96
C GLU A 159 14.51 0.81 15.44
N ASP A 160 15.80 1.17 15.42
CA ASP A 160 16.23 2.51 15.03
C ASP A 160 16.13 2.69 13.51
N ASP A 161 16.62 1.73 12.75
CA ASP A 161 16.50 1.66 11.30
C ASP A 161 15.02 1.61 10.87
N PHE A 162 14.22 0.79 11.57
CA PHE A 162 12.78 0.69 11.28
C PHE A 162 12.05 2.02 11.55
N ARG A 163 12.37 2.71 12.64
CA ARG A 163 11.79 4.03 12.91
C ARG A 163 12.25 5.09 11.91
N GLN A 164 13.45 4.97 11.35
CA GLN A 164 13.92 5.84 10.29
C GLN A 164 13.13 5.61 8.99
N VAL A 165 12.95 4.36 8.58
CA VAL A 165 12.21 4.05 7.34
C VAL A 165 10.75 4.49 7.42
N LEU A 166 10.13 4.42 8.60
CA LEU A 166 8.75 4.87 8.84
C LEU A 166 8.62 6.39 9.04
N GLY A 167 9.72 7.11 9.26
CA GLY A 167 9.71 8.53 9.62
C GLY A 167 8.99 9.40 8.60
N GLN A 168 9.29 9.20 7.31
CA GLN A 168 8.70 9.96 6.21
C GLN A 168 7.20 9.69 6.01
N PRO A 169 6.73 8.44 5.83
CA PRO A 169 5.30 8.19 5.66
C PRO A 169 4.48 8.63 6.89
N LEU A 170 4.99 8.43 8.12
CA LEU A 170 4.30 8.90 9.33
C LEU A 170 4.26 10.43 9.44
N LYS A 171 5.32 11.12 9.02
CA LYS A 171 5.32 12.58 8.90
C LYS A 171 4.22 13.05 7.95
N TYR A 172 4.07 12.42 6.78
CA TYR A 172 3.01 12.76 5.83
C TYR A 172 1.62 12.50 6.40
N MET A 173 1.41 11.33 7.02
CA MET A 173 0.15 10.99 7.69
C MET A 173 -0.25 12.05 8.71
N ARG A 174 0.70 12.52 9.53
CA ARG A 174 0.48 13.60 10.49
C ARG A 174 0.16 14.94 9.82
N GLU A 175 1.03 15.41 8.93
CA GLU A 175 0.94 16.74 8.34
C GLU A 175 -0.24 16.90 7.38
N LEU A 176 -0.76 15.79 6.84
CA LEU A 176 -1.91 15.75 5.96
C LEU A 176 -3.18 15.24 6.67
N TYR A 177 -3.13 14.99 7.98
CA TYR A 177 -4.25 14.52 8.80
C TYR A 177 -4.90 13.22 8.28
N GLN A 178 -4.07 12.26 7.86
CA GLN A 178 -4.50 10.96 7.35
C GLN A 178 -4.15 9.85 8.34
N ASN A 179 -5.15 9.07 8.73
CA ASN A 179 -4.95 7.98 9.67
C ASN A 179 -4.28 6.75 9.02
N TYR A 180 -4.22 6.68 7.70
CA TYR A 180 -3.71 5.52 6.97
C TYR A 180 -2.61 5.90 5.98
N GLY A 181 -1.65 5.00 5.83
CA GLY A 181 -0.55 5.12 4.90
C GLY A 181 0.15 3.78 4.72
N PHE A 182 1.28 3.80 4.03
CA PHE A 182 2.14 2.64 3.84
C PHE A 182 3.53 3.08 3.38
N ILE A 183 4.48 2.15 3.48
CA ILE A 183 5.74 2.20 2.78
C ILE A 183 5.88 0.94 1.93
N SER A 184 6.36 1.08 0.70
CA SER A 184 6.58 -0.06 -0.18
C SER A 184 7.87 0.05 -0.97
N THR A 185 8.52 -1.08 -1.19
CA THR A 185 9.63 -1.24 -2.14
C THR A 185 9.16 -1.84 -3.46
N TYR A 186 7.85 -1.84 -3.73
CA TYR A 186 7.16 -2.72 -4.67
C TYR A 186 7.12 -4.18 -4.20
N ASP A 187 8.28 -4.77 -3.89
CA ASP A 187 8.41 -6.17 -3.48
C ASP A 187 7.85 -6.44 -2.08
N GLU A 188 8.05 -5.48 -1.18
CA GLU A 188 7.63 -5.57 0.21
C GLU A 188 6.80 -4.34 0.56
N THR A 189 5.72 -4.53 1.30
CA THR A 189 4.87 -3.43 1.77
C THR A 189 4.58 -3.57 3.25
N ILE A 190 4.66 -2.46 3.97
CA ILE A 190 4.15 -2.32 5.33
C ILE A 190 3.04 -1.28 5.32
N PHE A 191 1.86 -1.68 5.79
CA PHE A 191 0.71 -0.81 5.97
C PHE A 191 0.74 -0.15 7.33
N LEU A 192 0.34 1.10 7.38
CA LEU A 192 0.37 1.93 8.57
C LEU A 192 -1.04 2.41 8.91
N ARG A 193 -1.37 2.41 10.21
CA ARG A 193 -2.50 3.16 10.73
C ARG A 193 -2.13 3.93 12.00
N GLN A 194 -2.72 5.10 12.18
CA GLN A 194 -2.64 5.87 13.41
C GLN A 194 -3.98 5.85 14.12
N ARG A 195 -3.96 5.55 15.43
CA ARG A 195 -5.17 5.48 16.25
C ARG A 195 -4.96 6.14 17.60
N LEU A 196 -6.04 6.71 18.14
CA LEU A 196 -6.10 7.17 19.52
C LEU A 196 -6.49 5.99 20.42
N VAL A 197 -5.59 5.57 21.29
CA VAL A 197 -5.78 4.47 22.24
C VAL A 197 -5.49 5.01 23.64
N ASP A 198 -6.47 4.95 24.53
CA ASP A 198 -6.37 5.48 25.90
C ASP A 198 -5.86 6.94 25.95
N GLY A 199 -6.33 7.76 25.00
CA GLY A 199 -5.95 9.17 24.89
C GLY A 199 -4.55 9.43 24.30
N LYS A 200 -3.84 8.39 23.82
CA LYS A 200 -2.53 8.51 23.18
C LYS A 200 -2.59 8.10 21.72
N TRP A 201 -1.97 8.89 20.85
CA TRP A 201 -1.77 8.49 19.46
C TRP A 201 -0.70 7.41 19.37
N ILE A 202 -1.02 6.32 18.70
CA ILE A 202 -0.14 5.18 18.46
C ILE A 202 -0.10 4.92 16.95
N ALA A 203 1.10 4.82 16.41
CA ALA A 203 1.32 4.29 15.06
C ALA A 203 1.35 2.77 15.13
N GLU A 204 0.58 2.14 14.25
CA GLU A 204 0.56 0.69 14.09
C GLU A 204 1.04 0.30 12.69
N PHE A 205 1.81 -0.78 12.61
CA PHE A 205 2.35 -1.30 11.35
C PHE A 205 1.94 -2.74 11.10
N SER A 206 1.59 -3.09 9.87
CA SER A 206 1.28 -4.47 9.49
C SER A 206 2.54 -5.34 9.49
N PRO A 207 2.40 -6.67 9.53
CA PRO A 207 3.43 -7.56 9.02
C PRO A 207 3.83 -7.19 7.58
N ILE A 208 5.03 -7.59 7.17
CA ILE A 208 5.50 -7.39 5.79
C ILE A 208 4.61 -8.19 4.83
N VAL A 209 4.11 -7.50 3.82
CA VAL A 209 3.30 -8.08 2.74
C VAL A 209 4.16 -8.19 1.49
N SER A 210 4.39 -9.41 1.02
CA SER A 210 5.14 -9.68 -0.21
C SER A 210 4.27 -9.49 -1.45
N SER A 211 4.84 -8.85 -2.47
CA SER A 211 4.25 -8.68 -3.80
C SER A 211 3.95 -10.00 -4.50
N GLU A 212 4.68 -11.06 -4.15
CA GLU A 212 4.58 -12.39 -4.76
C GLU A 212 3.44 -13.24 -4.20
N THR A 213 2.82 -12.80 -3.10
CA THR A 213 1.76 -13.57 -2.43
C THR A 213 0.50 -13.61 -3.28
N THR A 214 0.11 -14.81 -3.69
CA THR A 214 -1.20 -15.08 -4.30
C THR A 214 -2.17 -15.50 -3.20
N PHE A 215 -3.40 -14.97 -3.25
CA PHE A 215 -4.47 -15.37 -2.34
C PHE A 215 -4.70 -16.87 -2.34
N ALA A 216 -4.91 -17.46 -1.16
CA ALA A 216 -5.30 -18.87 -1.04
C ALA A 216 -6.64 -19.00 -0.31
N GLU A 217 -7.69 -19.37 -1.04
CA GLU A 217 -9.06 -19.48 -0.53
C GLU A 217 -9.19 -20.51 0.62
N ASN A 218 -8.40 -21.58 0.57
CA ASN A 218 -8.42 -22.68 1.54
C ASN A 218 -7.43 -22.51 2.70
N ALA A 219 -6.88 -21.30 2.89
CA ALA A 219 -6.01 -21.04 4.02
C ALA A 219 -6.77 -21.12 5.36
N PRO A 220 -6.13 -21.57 6.46
CA PRO A 220 -6.77 -21.60 7.77
C PRO A 220 -7.23 -20.20 8.20
N ILE A 221 -8.42 -20.10 8.82
CA ILE A 221 -9.01 -18.82 9.26
C ILE A 221 -8.08 -18.04 10.20
N TYR A 222 -7.32 -18.74 11.05
CA TYR A 222 -6.38 -18.13 11.98
C TYR A 222 -5.07 -17.66 11.32
N ALA A 223 -4.80 -18.08 10.09
CA ALA A 223 -3.62 -17.74 9.30
C ALA A 223 -4.00 -17.57 7.80
N PRO A 224 -4.85 -16.59 7.47
CA PRO A 224 -5.29 -16.40 6.10
C PRO A 224 -4.13 -15.96 5.20
N VAL A 225 -4.14 -16.41 3.95
CA VAL A 225 -3.17 -15.99 2.93
C VAL A 225 -3.85 -14.99 2.02
N VAL A 226 -3.45 -13.72 2.12
CA VAL A 226 -4.02 -12.60 1.36
C VAL A 226 -2.96 -11.97 0.46
N SER A 227 -3.36 -11.51 -0.72
CA SER A 227 -2.47 -10.83 -1.66
C SER A 227 -2.20 -9.38 -1.23
N ALA A 228 -1.14 -8.78 -1.78
CA ALA A 228 -0.88 -7.35 -1.61
C ALA A 228 -2.06 -6.48 -2.05
N LYS A 229 -2.73 -6.82 -3.16
CA LYS A 229 -3.89 -6.06 -3.67
C LYS A 229 -5.09 -6.13 -2.73
N GLN A 230 -5.32 -7.27 -2.08
CA GLN A 230 -6.37 -7.37 -1.04
C GLN A 230 -6.05 -6.47 0.16
N CYS A 231 -4.78 -6.39 0.58
CA CYS A 231 -4.37 -5.46 1.63
C CYS A 231 -4.58 -3.99 1.24
N PHE A 232 -4.21 -3.59 0.01
CA PHE A 232 -4.47 -2.24 -0.49
C PHE A 232 -5.95 -1.90 -0.56
N PHE A 233 -6.77 -2.84 -1.04
CA PHE A 233 -8.23 -2.69 -1.06
C PHE A 233 -8.81 -2.52 0.34
N HIS A 234 -8.35 -3.33 1.31
CA HIS A 234 -8.76 -3.24 2.71
C HIS A 234 -8.45 -1.87 3.31
N VAL A 235 -7.20 -1.39 3.19
CA VAL A 235 -6.80 -0.11 3.77
C VAL A 235 -7.50 1.07 3.10
N ALA A 236 -7.72 1.01 1.77
CA ALA A 236 -8.51 2.01 1.06
C ALA A 236 -9.95 2.08 1.63
N ILE A 237 -10.61 0.94 1.83
CA ILE A 237 -11.94 0.89 2.46
C ILE A 237 -11.91 1.42 3.89
N ALA A 238 -10.94 0.99 4.71
CA ALA A 238 -10.82 1.46 6.09
C ALA A 238 -10.67 2.99 6.17
N ALA A 239 -10.04 3.60 5.16
CA ALA A 239 -9.85 5.04 5.06
C ALA A 239 -11.11 5.82 4.62
N THR A 240 -12.21 5.17 4.22
CA THR A 240 -13.47 5.89 3.96
C THR A 240 -14.13 6.41 5.24
N GLY A 241 -13.77 5.84 6.39
CA GLY A 241 -14.26 6.27 7.70
C GLY A 241 -13.83 7.69 8.09
N PRO A 242 -14.26 8.17 9.26
CA PRO A 242 -13.80 9.44 9.81
C PRO A 242 -12.27 9.47 9.89
N GLN A 243 -11.69 10.52 9.29
CA GLN A 243 -10.28 10.84 9.46
C GLN A 243 -10.14 11.76 10.68
N GLY A 244 -9.07 11.61 11.45
CA GLY A 244 -8.84 12.36 12.68
C GLY A 244 -7.63 13.29 12.56
N PRO A 245 -7.54 14.33 13.39
CA PRO A 245 -6.29 15.05 13.53
C PRO A 245 -5.26 14.13 14.17
N VAL A 246 -4.41 13.54 13.34
CA VAL A 246 -3.25 12.79 13.79
C VAL A 246 -2.33 13.74 14.56
N ASN A 247 -2.16 13.48 15.87
CA ASN A 247 -1.38 14.33 16.77
C ASN A 247 -0.35 13.51 17.55
N ASP A 248 0.44 12.72 16.82
CA ASP A 248 1.64 12.06 17.31
C ASP A 248 2.79 13.09 17.35
N THR A 249 3.18 13.50 18.55
CA THR A 249 4.26 14.47 18.67
C THR A 249 5.58 13.82 18.27
N ARG A 250 6.18 14.40 17.21
CA ARG A 250 7.62 14.46 16.86
C ARG A 250 8.12 13.40 15.86
N CYS A 251 8.67 13.92 14.76
CA CYS A 251 9.76 13.26 14.05
C CYS A 251 11.01 14.06 14.39
N SER A 252 12.13 13.41 14.68
CA SER A 252 13.42 14.09 14.89
C SER A 252 14.29 13.96 13.64
N LYS A 253 15.01 15.04 13.32
CA LYS A 253 16.24 14.96 12.55
C LYS A 253 17.37 14.54 13.48
#